data_AF-A0A3N0V8H2-F1
#
_entry.id   AF-A0A3N0V8H2-F1
#
_cell.length_a   1.000
_cell.length_b   1.000
_cell.length_c   1.000
_cell.angle_alpha   90.00
_cell.angle_beta   90.00
_cell.angle_gamma   90.00
#
_symmetry.space_group_name_H-M   'P 1'
#
loop_
_entity.id
_entity.type
_entity.pdbx_description
1 polymer ?
#
loop_
_entity_poly.entity_id
_entity_poly.type
_entity_poly.pdbx_seq_one_letter_code
_entity_poly.pdbx_strand_id
1 'polypeptide(L)'
;MLRISSLFVTMLLLAACGSSVPPDNARTPEEPVPNPAVFDRVAADPTAPGLYAASSQLYDFGRISVHDEVSGGSYESDVRGIAWYPQAPAGRRPVLVWLHGRHQTCQLVIGDLPLLGVGDDDCPTGIPLFESAPSYRGYDAAAELLATQGYVVLSIDLNDVNDHDNSAPTDRGALARAELALEHLDRFRAIDAAGGTGFDALQGHLDFQHVGLMGHSRGGIGILKTAQENAKRPAATRYGIRALFGLAPDTSGLNIGTAAYELEPDTAWAALIGYCDGDASDFFGSYYFDRNRLRADLAAPRYQLIAMGANHNYYNTEWAGSDDWSLADPFGQDPHCGSSSGERDSVEDQQAQLQYFLASYFRWFVGGEAAYAGYWQGREAVPDSVCASGQQNCPGRFHYSRWPLPGERLAVLSYAADSATDRNVLGGLVLLENLSVSVCTPDDGGDNPPSGGHGCPADPTFSRIPQLALSWTGAASLRAEFAAQDVRGYRRLALRLGLNGAEGANPPAGQDFELVLRDRAGRSASLRARDWSDALFVPPGDPYADGGSQRTLLHGIYLPLAAFAGVDRGAITAVELRFGATASGQLQLADLQFER
;
A
#
# COMPACT_ATOMS: atom_id res chain seq x y z
N MET A 1 16.59 8.85 -77.95
CA MET A 1 17.59 7.82 -78.28
C MET A 1 18.54 7.68 -77.10
N LEU A 2 18.69 6.43 -76.62
CA LEU A 2 19.80 5.79 -75.86
C LEU A 2 20.58 6.60 -74.80
N ARG A 3 20.51 6.26 -73.50
CA ARG A 3 21.26 5.24 -72.69
C ARG A 3 22.31 5.94 -71.81
N ILE A 4 22.15 5.94 -70.48
CA ILE A 4 22.69 4.99 -69.47
C ILE A 4 24.23 4.90 -69.44
N SER A 5 24.83 5.25 -68.29
CA SER A 5 25.91 4.55 -67.53
C SER A 5 26.48 5.53 -66.48
N SER A 6 26.26 5.37 -65.17
CA SER A 6 26.86 4.44 -64.20
C SER A 6 28.21 4.89 -63.58
N LEU A 7 28.13 5.06 -62.25
CA LEU A 7 29.08 4.68 -61.18
C LEU A 7 30.23 5.60 -60.68
N PHE A 8 30.36 5.52 -59.34
CA PHE A 8 31.51 5.67 -58.42
C PHE A 8 31.64 6.90 -57.48
N VAL A 9 31.15 6.70 -56.25
CA VAL A 9 31.80 6.84 -54.90
C VAL A 9 32.87 7.94 -54.71
N THR A 10 32.72 8.81 -53.69
CA THR A 10 33.50 8.83 -52.41
C THR A 10 33.50 10.19 -51.70
N MET A 11 32.98 10.15 -50.46
CA MET A 11 33.24 10.91 -49.22
C MET A 11 33.99 12.27 -49.13
N LEU A 12 33.36 13.12 -48.29
CA LEU A 12 33.89 14.01 -47.23
C LEU A 12 34.75 15.24 -47.58
N LEU A 13 34.26 16.43 -47.19
CA LEU A 13 34.73 17.15 -45.98
C LEU A 13 33.91 18.44 -45.73
N LEU A 14 33.48 18.60 -44.47
CA LEU A 14 32.85 19.78 -43.88
C LEU A 14 33.84 20.95 -43.71
N ALA A 15 33.35 22.19 -43.86
CA ALA A 15 33.61 23.30 -42.91
C ALA A 15 32.73 24.55 -43.20
N ALA A 16 31.84 24.83 -42.23
CA ALA A 16 31.31 26.11 -41.72
C ALA A 16 31.59 27.42 -42.51
N CYS A 17 30.57 28.17 -42.97
CA CYS A 17 29.61 29.06 -42.27
C CYS A 17 30.06 30.53 -42.23
N GLY A 18 29.23 31.40 -42.82
CA GLY A 18 29.30 32.85 -42.66
C GLY A 18 28.11 33.54 -43.33
N SER A 19 27.02 33.75 -42.59
CA SER A 19 25.96 34.75 -42.86
C SER A 19 24.96 34.76 -41.69
N SER A 20 25.07 35.78 -40.81
CA SER A 20 24.18 36.95 -40.75
C SER A 20 22.76 36.65 -40.23
N VAL A 21 22.57 36.98 -38.96
CA VAL A 21 21.33 37.03 -38.18
C VAL A 21 20.36 38.10 -38.71
N PRO A 22 19.05 37.84 -38.73
CA PRO A 22 17.99 38.84 -38.53
C PRO A 22 17.33 38.69 -37.14
N PRO A 23 16.70 39.77 -36.62
CA PRO A 23 16.46 39.94 -35.19
C PRO A 23 15.17 39.29 -34.67
N ASP A 24 15.30 38.77 -33.45
CA ASP A 24 14.35 38.78 -32.33
C ASP A 24 12.84 38.74 -32.65
N ASN A 25 12.31 37.51 -32.75
CA ASN A 25 10.95 37.25 -32.28
C ASN A 25 11.05 36.97 -30.78
N ALA A 26 10.44 37.85 -29.99
CA ALA A 26 10.25 37.68 -28.56
C ALA A 26 9.83 36.23 -28.27
N ARG A 27 10.68 35.48 -27.55
CA ARG A 27 10.27 34.20 -26.99
C ARG A 27 9.10 34.49 -26.07
N THR A 28 7.93 33.99 -26.44
CA THR A 28 6.87 33.67 -25.49
C THR A 28 7.52 32.98 -24.29
N PRO A 29 7.15 33.34 -23.04
CA PRO A 29 7.57 32.56 -21.89
C PRO A 29 7.25 31.11 -22.19
N GLU A 30 8.28 30.27 -22.16
CA GLU A 30 8.14 28.83 -22.27
C GLU A 30 7.13 28.41 -21.19
N GLU A 31 5.99 27.84 -21.61
CA GLU A 31 5.02 27.30 -20.67
C GLU A 31 5.75 26.33 -19.75
N PRO A 32 5.54 26.41 -18.42
CA PRO A 32 6.14 25.45 -17.50
C PRO A 32 5.73 24.05 -17.94
N VAL A 33 6.73 23.23 -18.26
CA VAL A 33 6.59 21.80 -18.52
C VAL A 33 5.87 21.17 -17.33
N PRO A 34 4.86 20.30 -17.53
CA PRO A 34 4.18 19.58 -16.46
C PRO A 34 5.20 18.88 -15.53
N ASN A 35 4.92 19.01 -14.24
CA ASN A 35 5.73 18.63 -13.08
C ASN A 35 6.43 17.25 -13.20
N PRO A 36 7.76 17.15 -13.14
CA PRO A 36 8.45 15.87 -13.05
C PRO A 36 8.38 15.35 -11.60
N ALA A 37 7.34 14.58 -11.28
CA ALA A 37 7.15 13.79 -10.06
C ALA A 37 7.35 14.52 -8.71
N VAL A 38 6.51 14.17 -7.73
CA VAL A 38 6.65 14.54 -6.29
C VAL A 38 8.06 14.30 -5.71
N PHE A 39 8.87 13.48 -6.40
CA PHE A 39 10.22 13.10 -6.05
C PHE A 39 11.20 13.46 -7.17
N ASP A 40 12.36 14.03 -6.82
CA ASP A 40 13.45 14.35 -7.75
C ASP A 40 14.34 13.13 -8.07
N ARG A 41 13.98 11.96 -7.53
CA ARG A 41 14.74 10.71 -7.60
C ARG A 41 13.81 9.51 -7.73
N VAL A 42 14.33 8.48 -8.36
CA VAL A 42 13.70 7.16 -8.49
C VAL A 42 14.33 6.21 -7.49
N ALA A 43 13.50 5.40 -6.83
CA ALA A 43 13.93 4.44 -5.85
C ALA A 43 14.75 3.31 -6.48
N ALA A 44 15.63 2.70 -5.69
CA ALA A 44 16.35 1.51 -6.11
C ALA A 44 15.36 0.39 -6.46
N ASP A 45 15.55 -0.19 -7.65
CA ASP A 45 14.69 -1.25 -8.17
C ASP A 45 15.19 -2.63 -7.71
N PRO A 46 14.44 -3.36 -6.85
CA PRO A 46 14.79 -4.71 -6.42
C PRO A 46 14.29 -5.81 -7.37
N THR A 47 13.75 -5.50 -8.55
CA THR A 47 13.18 -6.54 -9.46
C THR A 47 14.23 -7.34 -10.23
N ALA A 48 15.50 -6.93 -10.16
CA ALA A 48 16.60 -7.73 -10.69
C ALA A 48 16.93 -8.94 -9.78
N PRO A 49 17.21 -10.13 -10.36
CA PRO A 49 17.71 -11.27 -9.60
C PRO A 49 18.96 -10.94 -8.78
N GLY A 50 19.06 -11.53 -7.60
CA GLY A 50 20.21 -11.39 -6.73
C GLY A 50 21.38 -12.29 -7.11
N LEU A 51 22.28 -12.52 -6.15
CA LEU A 51 23.54 -13.24 -6.37
C LEU A 51 23.42 -14.76 -6.24
N TYR A 52 22.28 -15.27 -5.75
CA TYR A 52 22.08 -16.70 -5.52
C TYR A 52 21.26 -17.31 -6.67
N ALA A 53 21.58 -18.55 -7.02
CA ALA A 53 20.61 -19.40 -7.69
C ALA A 53 19.51 -19.76 -6.69
N ALA A 54 18.25 -19.65 -7.09
CA ALA A 54 17.12 -20.08 -6.29
C ALA A 54 16.90 -21.60 -6.43
N SER A 55 16.34 -22.21 -5.40
CA SER A 55 15.81 -23.56 -5.40
C SER A 55 14.43 -23.53 -4.73
N SER A 56 13.57 -24.45 -5.13
CA SER A 56 12.26 -24.61 -4.51
C SER A 56 11.97 -26.06 -4.18
N GLN A 57 11.17 -26.27 -3.13
CA GLN A 57 10.71 -27.59 -2.75
C GLN A 57 9.30 -27.50 -2.14
N LEU A 58 8.39 -28.32 -2.65
CA LEU A 58 7.12 -28.60 -1.97
C LEU A 58 7.37 -29.44 -0.74
N TYR A 59 6.65 -29.18 0.34
CA TYR A 59 6.74 -29.95 1.56
C TYR A 59 5.36 -30.17 2.18
N ASP A 60 5.28 -31.24 2.95
CA ASP A 60 4.13 -31.65 3.74
C ASP A 60 4.68 -32.28 5.03
N PHE A 61 4.37 -31.67 6.17
CA PHE A 61 4.82 -32.12 7.49
C PHE A 61 3.72 -32.84 8.29
N GLY A 62 2.66 -33.28 7.61
CA GLY A 62 1.48 -33.89 8.21
C GLY A 62 0.47 -32.83 8.68
N ARG A 63 -0.36 -33.19 9.66
CA ARG A 63 -1.48 -32.36 10.12
C ARG A 63 -1.30 -31.87 11.55
N ILE A 64 -1.88 -30.71 11.84
CA ILE A 64 -2.07 -30.20 13.20
C ILE A 64 -3.52 -29.83 13.44
N SER A 65 -3.92 -29.83 14.71
CA SER A 65 -5.19 -29.26 15.13
C SER A 65 -5.06 -27.74 15.25
N VAL A 66 -5.94 -27.02 14.55
CA VAL A 66 -6.04 -25.57 14.57
C VAL A 66 -7.38 -25.13 15.15
N HIS A 67 -7.46 -23.90 15.63
CA HIS A 67 -8.58 -23.40 16.42
C HIS A 67 -9.21 -22.14 15.83
N ASP A 68 -10.49 -21.97 16.13
CA ASP A 68 -11.23 -20.74 15.89
C ASP A 68 -11.56 -20.09 17.25
N GLU A 69 -11.07 -18.86 17.46
CA GLU A 69 -11.16 -18.19 18.77
C GLU A 69 -12.61 -17.78 19.13
N VAL A 70 -13.47 -17.56 18.14
CA VAL A 70 -14.82 -17.03 18.31
C VAL A 70 -15.83 -18.14 18.58
N SER A 71 -15.76 -19.24 17.83
CA SER A 71 -16.59 -20.43 18.01
C SER A 71 -16.09 -21.32 19.15
N GLY A 72 -14.79 -21.27 19.45
CA GLY A 72 -14.11 -22.20 20.36
C GLY A 72 -13.93 -23.62 19.80
N GLY A 73 -14.19 -23.81 18.50
CA GLY A 73 -14.01 -25.09 17.79
C GLY A 73 -12.57 -25.34 17.36
N SER A 74 -12.32 -26.56 16.88
CA SER A 74 -11.05 -26.98 16.29
C SER A 74 -11.25 -27.91 15.10
N TYR A 75 -10.31 -27.92 14.17
CA TYR A 75 -10.27 -28.83 13.01
C TYR A 75 -8.81 -29.13 12.63
N GLU A 76 -8.60 -30.16 11.81
CA GLU A 76 -7.25 -30.56 11.38
C GLU A 76 -6.86 -29.85 10.08
N SER A 77 -5.68 -29.25 10.04
CA SER A 77 -5.13 -28.65 8.82
C SER A 77 -3.74 -29.21 8.48
N ASP A 78 -3.48 -29.34 7.18
CA ASP A 78 -2.20 -29.76 6.62
C ASP A 78 -1.12 -28.68 6.83
N VAL A 79 0.05 -29.12 7.29
CA VAL A 79 1.27 -28.29 7.37
C VAL A 79 2.03 -28.45 6.06
N ARG A 80 1.47 -27.85 5.01
CA ARG A 80 1.93 -27.96 3.63
C ARG A 80 2.29 -26.59 3.06
N GLY A 81 3.24 -26.57 2.13
CA GLY A 81 3.53 -25.38 1.34
C GLY A 81 4.65 -25.57 0.33
N ILE A 82 5.13 -24.46 -0.22
CA ILE A 82 6.35 -24.40 -1.02
C ILE A 82 7.38 -23.51 -0.32
N ALA A 83 8.63 -23.97 -0.29
CA ALA A 83 9.75 -23.19 0.20
C ALA A 83 10.64 -22.79 -0.99
N TRP A 84 10.87 -21.50 -1.16
CA TRP A 84 11.86 -20.93 -2.06
C TRP A 84 13.08 -20.46 -1.26
N TYR A 85 14.28 -20.84 -1.67
CA TYR A 85 15.48 -20.57 -0.90
C TYR A 85 16.74 -20.50 -1.78
N PRO A 86 17.83 -19.86 -1.31
CA PRO A 86 19.09 -19.86 -2.02
C PRO A 86 19.66 -21.29 -2.07
N GLN A 87 20.00 -21.81 -3.25
CA GLN A 87 20.46 -23.20 -3.43
C GLN A 87 21.69 -23.54 -2.57
N ALA A 88 22.59 -22.57 -2.39
CA ALA A 88 23.79 -22.69 -1.58
C ALA A 88 23.91 -21.43 -0.69
N PRO A 89 23.14 -21.35 0.41
CA PRO A 89 23.13 -20.16 1.23
C PRO A 89 24.45 -20.01 1.97
N ALA A 90 25.02 -18.81 1.96
CA ALA A 90 26.19 -18.46 2.79
C ALA A 90 25.74 -17.73 4.09
N GLY A 91 26.01 -18.28 5.27
CA GLY A 91 25.57 -17.64 6.53
C GLY A 91 24.05 -17.68 6.74
N ARG A 92 23.57 -16.96 7.77
CA ARG A 92 22.16 -16.92 8.17
C ARG A 92 21.32 -16.07 7.21
N ARG A 93 20.10 -16.52 6.91
CA ARG A 93 19.18 -15.99 5.90
C ARG A 93 17.85 -15.62 6.54
N PRO A 94 17.35 -14.38 6.36
CA PRO A 94 16.05 -14.02 6.88
C PRO A 94 14.94 -14.92 6.32
N VAL A 95 13.93 -15.18 7.14
CA VAL A 95 12.81 -16.08 6.82
C VAL A 95 11.54 -15.28 6.61
N LEU A 96 10.86 -15.50 5.49
CA LEU A 96 9.59 -14.88 5.14
C LEU A 96 8.49 -15.94 5.13
N VAL A 97 7.33 -15.65 5.68
CA VAL A 97 6.16 -16.57 5.66
C VAL A 97 4.98 -15.87 5.01
N TRP A 98 4.43 -16.48 3.97
CA TRP A 98 3.39 -15.89 3.12
C TRP A 98 2.10 -16.68 3.24
N LEU A 99 1.03 -15.96 3.56
CA LEU A 99 -0.29 -16.49 3.82
C LEU A 99 -1.21 -16.03 2.69
N HIS A 100 -1.67 -16.96 1.85
CA HIS A 100 -2.69 -16.63 0.86
C HIS A 100 -4.04 -16.36 1.52
N GLY A 101 -4.92 -15.74 0.74
CA GLY A 101 -6.26 -15.38 1.15
C GLY A 101 -7.28 -16.48 0.98
N ARG A 102 -8.53 -16.14 1.29
CA ARG A 102 -9.67 -16.97 0.98
C ARG A 102 -9.96 -16.90 -0.51
N HIS A 103 -9.95 -18.05 -1.15
CA HIS A 103 -10.34 -18.26 -2.55
C HIS A 103 -10.84 -19.70 -2.70
N GLN A 104 -11.22 -20.18 -3.90
CA GLN A 104 -11.61 -21.59 -4.05
C GLN A 104 -10.52 -22.54 -3.54
N THR A 105 -10.93 -23.64 -2.90
CA THR A 105 -10.03 -24.67 -2.40
C THR A 105 -9.78 -25.78 -3.45
N CYS A 106 -10.60 -25.82 -4.52
CA CYS A 106 -10.56 -26.82 -5.58
C CYS A 106 -10.63 -26.23 -7.00
N GLN A 107 -10.01 -26.91 -7.98
CA GLN A 107 -10.01 -26.51 -9.40
C GLN A 107 -10.20 -27.70 -10.35
N LEU A 108 -10.64 -27.45 -11.60
CA LEU A 108 -10.77 -28.46 -12.66
C LEU A 108 -9.47 -28.62 -13.47
N VAL A 109 -9.05 -29.85 -13.77
CA VAL A 109 -7.84 -30.19 -14.54
C VAL A 109 -8.11 -30.34 -16.06
N ILE A 110 -9.32 -29.99 -16.53
CA ILE A 110 -9.61 -30.00 -17.98
C ILE A 110 -9.21 -28.65 -18.59
N GLY A 111 -8.01 -28.59 -19.16
CA GLY A 111 -7.54 -27.45 -19.96
C GLY A 111 -7.27 -26.18 -19.15
N ASP A 112 -6.75 -26.32 -17.92
CA ASP A 112 -6.37 -25.22 -17.01
C ASP A 112 -7.48 -24.16 -16.81
N LEU A 113 -8.74 -24.61 -16.72
CA LEU A 113 -9.88 -23.74 -16.44
C LEU A 113 -10.18 -23.74 -14.94
N PRO A 114 -9.79 -22.69 -14.18
CA PRO A 114 -10.23 -22.54 -12.79
C PRO A 114 -11.76 -22.40 -12.76
N LEU A 115 -12.44 -23.23 -11.96
CA LEU A 115 -13.86 -23.05 -11.70
C LEU A 115 -14.04 -21.97 -10.63
N LEU A 116 -14.85 -20.96 -10.96
CA LEU A 116 -15.48 -20.10 -9.97
C LEU A 116 -16.58 -20.91 -9.26
N GLY A 117 -16.45 -21.10 -7.95
CA GLY A 117 -17.58 -21.50 -7.09
C GLY A 117 -17.68 -22.98 -6.67
N VAL A 118 -16.63 -23.79 -6.81
CA VAL A 118 -16.51 -25.05 -6.03
C VAL A 118 -15.73 -24.76 -4.75
N GLY A 119 -16.44 -24.27 -3.74
CA GLY A 119 -15.99 -24.29 -2.36
C GLY A 119 -16.77 -25.39 -1.64
N ASP A 120 -16.13 -26.52 -1.39
CA ASP A 120 -16.64 -27.55 -0.48
C ASP A 120 -15.48 -28.34 0.12
N ASP A 121 -15.62 -28.62 1.42
CA ASP A 121 -14.78 -29.10 2.52
C ASP A 121 -13.66 -30.13 2.24
N ASP A 122 -13.54 -30.64 1.02
CA ASP A 122 -12.46 -31.53 0.54
C ASP A 122 -12.66 -31.67 -0.97
N CYS A 123 -11.64 -31.41 -1.79
CA CYS A 123 -11.77 -31.60 -3.24
C CYS A 123 -12.19 -33.04 -3.55
N PRO A 124 -13.22 -33.27 -4.39
CA PRO A 124 -13.77 -34.60 -4.63
C PRO A 124 -12.68 -35.63 -4.96
N THR A 125 -12.28 -36.42 -3.97
CA THR A 125 -11.20 -37.39 -4.12
C THR A 125 -11.66 -38.52 -5.03
N GLY A 126 -10.85 -38.89 -6.03
CA GLY A 126 -11.15 -39.99 -6.94
C GLY A 126 -11.86 -39.59 -8.25
N ILE A 127 -12.17 -38.31 -8.46
CA ILE A 127 -12.55 -37.78 -9.78
C ILE A 127 -11.30 -37.10 -10.36
N PRO A 128 -10.63 -37.65 -11.40
CA PRO A 128 -9.37 -37.11 -11.96
C PRO A 128 -9.53 -35.76 -12.67
N LEU A 129 -10.69 -35.12 -12.51
CA LEU A 129 -11.00 -33.82 -13.04
C LEU A 129 -10.82 -32.73 -12.00
N PHE A 130 -10.76 -33.03 -10.69
CA PHE A 130 -10.62 -32.03 -9.63
C PHE A 130 -9.32 -32.21 -8.84
N GLU A 131 -8.67 -31.10 -8.52
CA GLU A 131 -7.51 -31.07 -7.62
C GLU A 131 -7.57 -29.87 -6.68
N SER A 132 -6.73 -29.89 -5.64
CA SER A 132 -6.59 -28.77 -4.71
C SER A 132 -6.03 -27.55 -5.44
N ALA A 133 -6.68 -26.40 -5.26
CA ALA A 133 -6.26 -25.14 -5.84
C ALA A 133 -4.94 -24.70 -5.20
N PRO A 134 -3.84 -24.56 -5.97
CA PRO A 134 -2.52 -24.32 -5.41
C PRO A 134 -2.30 -22.83 -5.10
N SER A 135 -3.24 -22.16 -4.43
CA SER A 135 -3.23 -20.71 -4.16
C SER A 135 -1.91 -20.19 -3.56
N TYR A 136 -1.21 -21.01 -2.76
CA TYR A 136 0.11 -20.69 -2.21
C TYR A 136 1.23 -20.56 -3.26
N ARG A 137 1.03 -21.04 -4.49
CA ARG A 137 1.97 -20.93 -5.61
C ARG A 137 1.82 -19.67 -6.44
N GLY A 138 0.72 -18.94 -6.25
CA GLY A 138 0.41 -17.71 -6.98
C GLY A 138 1.40 -16.56 -6.85
N TYR A 139 2.41 -16.71 -5.98
CA TYR A 139 3.45 -15.74 -5.69
C TYR A 139 4.86 -16.26 -6.04
N ASP A 140 4.98 -17.39 -6.76
CA ASP A 140 6.24 -18.08 -7.03
C ASP A 140 7.31 -17.14 -7.61
N ALA A 141 6.95 -16.24 -8.53
CA ALA A 141 7.89 -15.30 -9.14
C ALA A 141 8.52 -14.32 -8.12
N ALA A 142 7.70 -13.77 -7.19
CA ALA A 142 8.21 -12.89 -6.14
C ALA A 142 9.00 -13.67 -5.09
N ALA A 143 8.60 -14.90 -4.78
CA ALA A 143 9.30 -15.77 -3.83
C ALA A 143 10.67 -16.20 -4.38
N GLU A 144 10.73 -16.56 -5.66
CA GLU A 144 11.97 -16.87 -6.38
C GLU A 144 12.90 -15.66 -6.39
N LEU A 145 12.39 -14.47 -6.74
CA LEU A 145 13.17 -13.23 -6.73
C LEU A 145 13.85 -13.00 -5.37
N LEU A 146 13.08 -13.07 -4.28
CA LEU A 146 13.61 -12.92 -2.92
C LEU A 146 14.60 -14.04 -2.55
N ALA A 147 14.39 -15.28 -3.02
CA ALA A 147 15.35 -16.37 -2.86
C ALA A 147 16.68 -16.11 -3.57
N THR A 148 16.66 -15.59 -4.81
CA THR A 148 17.89 -15.16 -5.49
C THR A 148 18.61 -14.03 -4.76
N GLN A 149 17.87 -13.24 -3.96
CA GLN A 149 18.37 -12.13 -3.16
C GLN A 149 18.82 -12.56 -1.74
N GLY A 150 18.71 -13.85 -1.41
CA GLY A 150 19.22 -14.39 -0.15
C GLY A 150 18.20 -14.51 0.97
N TYR A 151 16.90 -14.54 0.67
CA TYR A 151 15.83 -14.77 1.63
C TYR A 151 15.31 -16.21 1.51
N VAL A 152 14.79 -16.77 2.59
CA VAL A 152 14.02 -18.03 2.54
C VAL A 152 12.55 -17.67 2.64
N VAL A 153 11.75 -18.08 1.65
CA VAL A 153 10.32 -17.76 1.56
C VAL A 153 9.52 -19.03 1.72
N LEU A 154 8.63 -19.07 2.71
CA LEU A 154 7.70 -20.15 2.98
C LEU A 154 6.30 -19.67 2.59
N SER A 155 5.80 -20.10 1.43
CA SER A 155 4.41 -19.82 1.03
C SER A 155 3.56 -21.03 1.41
N ILE A 156 2.66 -20.83 2.38
CA ILE A 156 1.95 -21.92 3.07
C ILE A 156 0.55 -22.13 2.49
N ASP A 157 0.14 -23.41 2.41
CA ASP A 157 -1.20 -23.80 2.03
C ASP A 157 -2.17 -23.50 3.18
N LEU A 158 -3.30 -22.88 2.85
CA LEU A 158 -4.33 -22.45 3.78
C LEU A 158 -5.73 -22.86 3.31
N ASN A 159 -5.82 -23.84 2.41
CA ASN A 159 -7.09 -24.31 1.89
C ASN A 159 -7.99 -24.88 3.00
N ASP A 160 -7.49 -25.72 3.91
CA ASP A 160 -8.33 -26.24 5.01
C ASP A 160 -8.91 -25.10 5.87
N VAL A 161 -8.15 -24.02 6.08
CA VAL A 161 -8.66 -22.86 6.81
C VAL A 161 -9.77 -22.17 6.02
N ASN A 162 -9.61 -22.03 4.70
CA ASN A 162 -10.61 -21.40 3.84
C ASN A 162 -11.94 -22.18 3.80
N ASP A 163 -11.92 -23.49 4.03
CA ASP A 163 -13.13 -24.31 4.10
C ASP A 163 -13.93 -24.03 5.38
N HIS A 164 -13.24 -23.74 6.49
CA HIS A 164 -13.87 -23.51 7.78
C HIS A 164 -14.16 -22.03 8.13
N ASP A 165 -13.47 -21.08 7.49
CA ASP A 165 -13.42 -19.67 7.90
C ASP A 165 -14.67 -18.81 7.55
N ASN A 166 -15.71 -19.42 7.01
CA ASN A 166 -16.96 -18.73 6.63
C ASN A 166 -18.18 -19.11 7.48
N SER A 167 -18.04 -20.04 8.42
CA SER A 167 -19.15 -20.52 9.25
C SER A 167 -19.38 -19.64 10.48
N ALA A 168 -20.20 -18.59 10.35
CA ALA A 168 -20.50 -17.68 11.46
C ALA A 168 -21.22 -18.39 12.63
N PRO A 169 -20.84 -18.12 13.90
CA PRO A 169 -19.81 -17.17 14.33
C PRO A 169 -18.40 -17.77 14.23
N THR A 170 -17.48 -17.07 13.56
CA THR A 170 -16.07 -17.46 13.32
C THR A 170 -15.16 -16.22 13.44
N ASP A 171 -13.86 -16.44 13.71
CA ASP A 171 -12.83 -15.41 13.65
C ASP A 171 -12.29 -15.17 12.22
N ARG A 172 -12.94 -15.76 11.20
CA ARG A 172 -12.52 -15.77 9.80
C ARG A 172 -11.15 -16.41 9.58
N GLY A 173 -10.81 -17.41 10.38
CA GLY A 173 -9.59 -18.21 10.27
C GLY A 173 -8.35 -17.50 10.82
N ALA A 174 -8.53 -16.42 11.60
CA ALA A 174 -7.44 -15.60 12.11
C ALA A 174 -6.47 -16.42 12.97
N LEU A 175 -6.99 -17.12 13.99
CA LEU A 175 -6.18 -17.92 14.90
C LEU A 175 -5.58 -19.13 14.19
N ALA A 176 -6.37 -19.85 13.38
CA ALA A 176 -5.88 -21.00 12.62
C ALA A 176 -4.71 -20.65 11.68
N ARG A 177 -4.80 -19.51 10.96
CA ARG A 177 -3.68 -19.00 10.12
C ARG A 177 -2.43 -18.70 10.94
N ALA A 178 -2.60 -18.13 12.14
CA ALA A 178 -1.50 -17.82 13.04
C ALA A 178 -0.81 -19.07 13.59
N GLU A 179 -1.60 -20.07 13.99
CA GLU A 179 -1.10 -21.37 14.46
C GLU A 179 -0.30 -22.07 13.36
N LEU A 180 -0.82 -22.12 12.12
CA LEU A 180 -0.11 -22.69 10.98
C LEU A 180 1.19 -21.93 10.67
N ALA A 181 1.18 -20.58 10.64
CA ALA A 181 2.38 -19.80 10.38
C ALA A 181 3.48 -20.06 11.43
N LEU A 182 3.11 -20.13 12.72
CA LEU A 182 4.04 -20.43 13.81
C LEU A 182 4.53 -21.88 13.78
N GLU A 183 3.67 -22.82 13.41
CA GLU A 183 4.03 -24.23 13.24
C GLU A 183 5.05 -24.41 12.11
N HIS A 184 4.85 -23.77 10.96
CA HIS A 184 5.81 -23.77 9.87
C HIS A 184 7.18 -23.24 10.32
N LEU A 185 7.21 -22.11 11.03
CA LEU A 185 8.45 -21.59 11.60
C LEU A 185 9.10 -22.58 12.58
N ASP A 186 8.33 -23.26 13.42
CA ASP A 186 8.83 -24.27 14.36
C ASP A 186 9.43 -25.48 13.64
N ARG A 187 8.80 -25.98 12.56
CA ARG A 187 9.33 -27.06 11.73
C ARG A 187 10.61 -26.66 11.02
N PHE A 188 10.66 -25.46 10.45
CA PHE A 188 11.88 -24.96 9.82
C PHE A 188 12.99 -24.66 10.84
N ARG A 189 12.67 -24.30 12.09
CA ARG A 189 13.66 -24.20 13.16
C ARG A 189 14.27 -25.55 13.53
N ALA A 190 13.48 -26.63 13.47
CA ALA A 190 14.00 -27.98 13.64
C ALA A 190 14.92 -28.40 12.47
N ILE A 191 14.54 -28.06 11.23
CA ILE A 191 15.36 -28.27 10.02
C ILE A 191 16.66 -27.46 10.10
N ASP A 192 16.62 -26.19 10.54
CA ASP A 192 17.81 -25.37 10.77
C ASP A 192 18.79 -26.04 11.74
N ALA A 193 18.28 -26.71 12.77
CA ALA A 193 19.11 -27.38 13.77
C ALA A 193 19.70 -28.71 13.26
N ALA A 194 18.91 -29.52 12.55
CA ALA A 194 19.23 -30.94 12.32
C ALA A 194 19.26 -31.38 10.85
N GLY A 195 18.86 -30.53 9.90
CA GLY A 195 18.60 -30.93 8.52
C GLY A 195 17.36 -31.82 8.39
N GLY A 196 17.26 -32.52 7.25
CA GLY A 196 16.19 -33.47 6.95
C GLY A 196 15.09 -32.94 6.04
N THR A 197 14.17 -33.83 5.66
CA THR A 197 12.98 -33.52 4.83
C THR A 197 13.30 -32.86 3.48
N GLY A 198 14.48 -33.14 2.92
CA GLY A 198 14.96 -32.54 1.66
C GLY A 198 15.59 -31.15 1.81
N PHE A 199 15.57 -30.56 3.01
CA PHE A 199 16.08 -29.22 3.30
C PHE A 199 17.46 -29.21 3.96
N ASP A 200 18.29 -30.24 3.73
CA ASP A 200 19.63 -30.33 4.33
C ASP A 200 20.52 -29.11 3.99
N ALA A 201 20.32 -28.50 2.82
CA ALA A 201 21.01 -27.28 2.41
C ALA A 201 20.70 -26.05 3.30
N LEU A 202 19.61 -26.08 4.07
CA LEU A 202 19.20 -25.01 4.98
C LEU A 202 19.71 -25.20 6.42
N GLN A 203 20.33 -26.33 6.73
CA GLN A 203 20.83 -26.60 8.08
C GLN A 203 21.85 -25.52 8.50
N GLY A 204 21.56 -24.83 9.61
CA GLY A 204 22.38 -23.76 10.17
C GLY A 204 22.23 -22.42 9.46
N HIS A 205 21.35 -22.28 8.47
CA HIS A 205 21.25 -21.11 7.61
C HIS A 205 20.01 -20.24 7.83
N LEU A 206 19.08 -20.55 8.73
CA LEU A 206 17.81 -19.78 8.87
C LEU A 206 17.83 -18.75 10.01
N ASP A 207 17.62 -17.48 9.71
CA ASP A 207 17.60 -16.41 10.71
C ASP A 207 16.20 -16.11 11.26
N PHE A 208 15.88 -16.73 12.39
CA PHE A 208 14.62 -16.55 13.11
C PHE A 208 14.52 -15.25 13.93
N GLN A 209 15.56 -14.39 13.93
CA GLN A 209 15.51 -13.04 14.50
C GLN A 209 15.14 -11.96 13.48
N HIS A 210 15.10 -12.32 12.19
CA HIS A 210 14.71 -11.48 11.08
C HIS A 210 13.61 -12.20 10.28
N VAL A 211 12.38 -12.13 10.80
CA VAL A 211 11.20 -12.73 10.18
C VAL A 211 10.29 -11.65 9.58
N GLY A 212 9.82 -11.86 8.35
CA GLY A 212 8.80 -11.03 7.70
C GLY A 212 7.57 -11.85 7.34
N LEU A 213 6.38 -11.26 7.43
CA LEU A 213 5.14 -11.95 7.07
C LEU A 213 4.40 -11.18 5.96
N MET A 214 3.89 -11.89 4.96
CA MET A 214 2.98 -11.34 3.95
C MET A 214 1.63 -12.05 4.06
N GLY A 215 0.54 -11.30 3.96
CA GLY A 215 -0.81 -11.84 4.02
C GLY A 215 -1.69 -11.22 2.94
N HIS A 216 -2.23 -12.05 2.04
CA HIS A 216 -3.16 -11.61 0.99
C HIS A 216 -4.61 -11.75 1.46
N SER A 217 -5.47 -10.74 1.34
CA SER A 217 -6.90 -10.85 1.72
C SER A 217 -7.02 -11.28 3.18
N ARG A 218 -7.74 -12.37 3.50
CA ARG A 218 -7.78 -12.95 4.86
C ARG A 218 -6.43 -13.48 5.38
N GLY A 219 -5.43 -13.65 4.53
CA GLY A 219 -4.04 -13.80 4.98
C GLY A 219 -3.56 -12.57 5.77
N GLY A 220 -4.10 -11.38 5.47
CA GLY A 220 -3.84 -10.13 6.15
C GLY A 220 -4.19 -10.15 7.65
N ILE A 221 -5.36 -10.68 8.01
CA ILE A 221 -5.70 -10.94 9.42
C ILE A 221 -4.80 -12.01 10.04
N GLY A 222 -4.44 -13.04 9.26
CA GLY A 222 -3.55 -14.11 9.71
C GLY A 222 -2.18 -13.62 10.15
N ILE A 223 -1.53 -12.72 9.38
CA ILE A 223 -0.19 -12.21 9.74
C ILE A 223 -0.23 -11.31 10.99
N LEU A 224 -1.33 -10.60 11.21
CA LEU A 224 -1.54 -9.76 12.39
C LEU A 224 -1.69 -10.64 13.63
N LYS A 225 -2.56 -11.64 13.57
CA LYS A 225 -2.76 -12.62 14.64
C LYS A 225 -1.48 -13.41 14.90
N THR A 226 -0.70 -13.76 13.86
CA THR A 226 0.61 -14.41 14.01
C THR A 226 1.56 -13.59 14.87
N ALA A 227 1.65 -12.27 14.65
CA ALA A 227 2.49 -11.39 15.45
C ALA A 227 2.03 -11.34 16.92
N GLN A 228 0.72 -11.24 17.16
CA GLN A 228 0.13 -11.23 18.50
C GLN A 228 0.37 -12.55 19.25
N GLU A 229 0.15 -13.69 18.61
CA GLU A 229 0.41 -15.00 19.22
C GLU A 229 1.90 -15.23 19.45
N ASN A 230 2.77 -14.78 18.54
CA ASN A 230 4.21 -14.81 18.74
C ASN A 230 4.65 -13.99 19.96
N ALA A 231 4.06 -12.81 20.18
CA ALA A 231 4.37 -11.95 21.33
C ALA A 231 4.00 -12.61 22.69
N LYS A 232 3.02 -13.53 22.69
CA LYS A 232 2.66 -14.32 23.87
C LYS A 232 3.63 -15.48 24.15
N ARG A 233 4.44 -15.90 23.16
CA ARG A 233 5.39 -17.01 23.32
C ARG A 233 6.51 -16.67 24.32
N PRO A 234 7.06 -17.69 25.03
CA PRO A 234 8.27 -17.54 25.82
C PRO A 234 9.42 -16.97 25.00
N ALA A 235 10.28 -16.15 25.61
CA ALA A 235 11.40 -15.51 24.92
C ALA A 235 12.32 -16.50 24.18
N ALA A 236 12.46 -17.74 24.68
CA ALA A 236 13.29 -18.78 24.07
C ALA A 236 12.73 -19.34 22.74
N THR A 237 11.42 -19.22 22.49
CA THR A 237 10.75 -19.76 21.29
C THR A 237 10.10 -18.67 20.43
N ARG A 238 10.18 -17.41 20.88
CA ARG A 238 9.67 -16.23 20.19
C ARG A 238 10.52 -15.89 18.97
N TYR A 239 9.85 -15.59 17.87
CA TYR A 239 10.45 -15.14 16.62
C TYR A 239 10.66 -13.63 16.60
N GLY A 240 11.74 -13.17 15.96
CA GLY A 240 11.98 -11.74 15.72
C GLY A 240 11.22 -11.27 14.48
N ILE A 241 9.90 -11.13 14.59
CA ILE A 241 9.06 -10.57 13.51
C ILE A 241 9.37 -9.09 13.38
N ARG A 242 9.84 -8.66 12.21
CA ARG A 242 10.29 -7.27 11.95
C ARG A 242 9.33 -6.50 11.07
N ALA A 243 8.59 -7.19 10.19
CA ALA A 243 7.80 -6.55 9.16
C ALA A 243 6.57 -7.38 8.77
N LEU A 244 5.44 -6.71 8.56
CA LEU A 244 4.17 -7.27 8.11
C LEU A 244 3.72 -6.54 6.84
N PHE A 245 3.40 -7.29 5.79
CA PHE A 245 2.91 -6.75 4.54
C PHE A 245 1.52 -7.31 4.22
N GLY A 246 0.49 -6.49 4.37
CA GLY A 246 -0.86 -6.80 3.93
C GLY A 246 -1.00 -6.50 2.44
N LEU A 247 -1.22 -7.54 1.64
CA LEU A 247 -1.55 -7.44 0.22
C LEU A 247 -3.07 -7.53 0.09
N ALA A 248 -3.72 -6.48 -0.42
CA ALA A 248 -5.18 -6.36 -0.44
C ALA A 248 -5.85 -6.91 0.85
N PRO A 249 -5.40 -6.50 2.06
CA PRO A 249 -5.66 -7.28 3.27
C PRO A 249 -7.11 -7.11 3.73
N ASP A 250 -7.81 -8.24 3.96
CA ASP A 250 -9.02 -8.31 4.77
C ASP A 250 -8.62 -8.48 6.23
N THR A 251 -9.29 -7.70 7.07
CA THR A 251 -9.01 -7.60 8.49
C THR A 251 -10.26 -7.48 9.35
N SER A 252 -11.42 -7.77 8.75
CA SER A 252 -12.76 -7.76 9.36
C SER A 252 -12.95 -8.81 10.46
N GLY A 253 -12.25 -9.95 10.41
CA GLY A 253 -12.35 -11.00 11.44
C GLY A 253 -11.85 -10.59 12.83
N LEU A 254 -11.21 -9.42 12.98
CA LEU A 254 -10.73 -8.87 14.25
C LEU A 254 -11.83 -8.11 15.03
N ASN A 255 -13.10 -8.47 14.89
CA ASN A 255 -14.24 -7.91 15.63
C ASN A 255 -14.22 -8.17 17.16
N ILE A 256 -13.07 -8.47 17.74
CA ILE A 256 -12.84 -8.68 19.18
C ILE A 256 -12.35 -7.36 19.80
N GLY A 257 -13.16 -6.31 19.69
CA GLY A 257 -12.91 -5.02 20.34
C GLY A 257 -11.68 -4.25 19.84
N THR A 258 -11.39 -3.11 20.47
CA THR A 258 -10.31 -2.20 20.05
C THR A 258 -8.92 -2.82 20.10
N ALA A 259 -8.70 -3.81 20.99
CA ALA A 259 -7.41 -4.47 21.18
C ALA A 259 -7.00 -5.37 19.99
N ALA A 260 -7.95 -5.87 19.22
CA ALA A 260 -7.65 -6.79 18.12
C ALA A 260 -6.86 -6.13 16.98
N TYR A 261 -6.93 -4.80 16.86
CA TYR A 261 -6.24 -4.03 15.82
C TYR A 261 -4.84 -3.57 16.23
N GLU A 262 -4.38 -3.86 17.45
CA GLU A 262 -3.09 -3.41 17.93
C GLU A 262 -1.94 -4.21 17.30
N LEU A 263 -1.07 -3.49 16.60
CA LEU A 263 0.18 -4.01 16.06
C LEU A 263 1.29 -4.04 17.13
N GLU A 264 2.23 -4.97 17.04
CA GLU A 264 3.43 -4.91 17.87
C GLU A 264 4.19 -3.60 17.61
N PRO A 265 4.60 -2.85 18.66
CA PRO A 265 5.12 -1.49 18.49
C PRO A 265 6.37 -1.42 17.61
N ASP A 266 7.23 -2.43 17.67
CA ASP A 266 8.53 -2.52 16.98
C ASP A 266 8.49 -3.27 15.64
N THR A 267 7.30 -3.69 15.20
CA THR A 267 7.09 -4.38 13.93
C THR A 267 6.61 -3.40 12.88
N ALA A 268 7.31 -3.26 11.75
CA ALA A 268 6.84 -2.42 10.63
C ALA A 268 5.58 -3.03 10.00
N TRP A 269 4.68 -2.19 9.48
CA TRP A 269 3.46 -2.67 8.82
C TRP A 269 3.11 -1.83 7.60
N ALA A 270 2.74 -2.48 6.50
CA ALA A 270 2.26 -1.84 5.27
C ALA A 270 1.01 -2.54 4.74
N ALA A 271 0.08 -1.77 4.15
CA ALA A 271 -0.99 -2.30 3.32
C ALA A 271 -0.87 -1.77 1.89
N LEU A 272 -0.88 -2.67 0.92
CA LEU A 272 -1.11 -2.37 -0.49
C LEU A 272 -2.57 -2.67 -0.82
N ILE A 273 -3.32 -1.66 -1.24
CA ILE A 273 -4.76 -1.74 -1.46
C ILE A 273 -5.05 -1.43 -2.92
N GLY A 274 -5.81 -2.28 -3.59
CA GLY A 274 -6.31 -2.02 -4.94
C GLY A 274 -7.49 -1.05 -4.90
N TYR A 275 -7.38 0.09 -5.58
CA TYR A 275 -8.59 0.73 -6.10
C TYR A 275 -9.03 -0.16 -7.27
N CYS A 276 -10.28 -0.54 -7.51
CA CYS A 276 -10.69 -1.67 -8.33
C CYS A 276 -10.62 -3.06 -7.69
N ASP A 277 -10.23 -3.16 -6.42
CA ASP A 277 -10.51 -4.34 -5.59
C ASP A 277 -12.03 -4.46 -5.35
N GLY A 278 -12.63 -5.54 -5.83
CA GLY A 278 -14.04 -5.90 -5.70
C GLY A 278 -14.34 -6.82 -4.51
N ASP A 279 -13.40 -7.69 -4.13
CA ASP A 279 -13.55 -8.65 -3.03
C ASP A 279 -13.35 -8.01 -1.65
N ALA A 280 -12.37 -7.11 -1.53
CA ALA A 280 -12.08 -6.29 -0.35
C ALA A 280 -12.41 -4.81 -0.59
N SER A 281 -13.59 -4.57 -1.19
CA SER A 281 -14.12 -3.25 -1.56
C SER A 281 -14.24 -2.24 -0.40
N ASP A 282 -14.11 -2.70 0.85
CA ASP A 282 -14.13 -1.89 2.08
C ASP A 282 -12.79 -1.27 2.48
N PHE A 283 -11.71 -1.47 1.71
CA PHE A 283 -10.40 -0.86 1.97
C PHE A 283 -9.89 -1.16 3.39
N PHE A 284 -10.09 -2.39 3.87
CA PHE A 284 -9.75 -2.84 5.22
C PHE A 284 -8.32 -2.49 5.66
N GLY A 285 -7.35 -2.48 4.74
CA GLY A 285 -6.00 -1.99 5.00
C GLY A 285 -5.94 -0.54 5.52
N SER A 286 -6.79 0.36 5.00
CA SER A 286 -6.83 1.76 5.45
C SER A 286 -7.25 1.87 6.92
N TYR A 287 -8.12 0.97 7.38
CA TYR A 287 -8.61 0.95 8.76
C TYR A 287 -7.52 0.59 9.76
N TYR A 288 -6.60 -0.30 9.39
CA TYR A 288 -5.44 -0.65 10.24
C TYR A 288 -4.45 0.48 10.35
N PHE A 289 -4.15 1.10 9.21
CA PHE A 289 -3.33 2.30 9.16
C PHE A 289 -3.92 3.38 10.08
N ASP A 290 -5.21 3.64 9.95
CA ASP A 290 -5.95 4.64 10.71
C ASP A 290 -5.94 4.39 12.22
N ARG A 291 -6.24 3.16 12.64
CA ARG A 291 -6.34 2.80 14.08
C ARG A 291 -4.98 2.82 14.78
N ASN A 292 -3.89 2.49 14.09
CA ASN A 292 -2.58 2.37 14.72
C ASN A 292 -1.76 3.65 14.71
N ARG A 293 -2.13 4.68 13.93
CA ARG A 293 -1.28 5.86 13.73
C ARG A 293 -1.01 6.64 15.04
N LEU A 294 -2.02 6.91 15.87
CA LEU A 294 -1.85 7.83 17.02
C LEU A 294 -1.15 7.23 18.24
N ARG A 295 -0.70 5.97 18.15
CA ARG A 295 0.01 5.31 19.24
C ARG A 295 1.34 5.98 19.57
N ALA A 296 1.54 6.25 20.86
CA ALA A 296 2.72 6.92 21.39
C ALA A 296 3.90 5.96 21.60
N ASP A 297 3.64 4.66 21.66
CA ASP A 297 4.62 3.59 21.88
C ASP A 297 5.21 3.01 20.59
N LEU A 298 4.74 3.46 19.40
CA LEU A 298 5.26 2.98 18.11
C LEU A 298 6.77 3.16 18.01
N ALA A 299 7.44 2.05 17.69
CA ALA A 299 8.87 1.93 17.43
C ALA A 299 9.18 1.54 15.97
N ALA A 300 8.16 1.25 15.16
CA ALA A 300 8.26 1.04 13.71
C ALA A 300 7.17 1.82 12.94
N PRO A 301 7.43 2.19 11.66
CA PRO A 301 6.50 2.98 10.86
C PRO A 301 5.29 2.17 10.35
N ARG A 302 4.24 2.88 9.92
CA ARG A 302 3.04 2.34 9.27
C ARG A 302 2.86 2.93 7.89
N TYR A 303 2.33 2.14 6.95
CA TYR A 303 2.15 2.54 5.56
C TYR A 303 0.80 2.13 4.99
N GLN A 304 0.23 2.99 4.16
CA GLN A 304 -0.91 2.70 3.30
C GLN A 304 -0.51 3.07 1.87
N LEU A 305 -0.68 2.13 0.94
CA LEU A 305 -0.45 2.30 -0.48
C LEU A 305 -1.77 2.00 -1.19
N ILE A 306 -2.17 2.86 -2.11
CA ILE A 306 -3.33 2.64 -2.97
C ILE A 306 -2.81 2.52 -4.40
N ALA A 307 -2.97 1.36 -5.02
CA ALA A 307 -2.69 1.13 -6.44
C ALA A 307 -3.98 1.38 -7.23
N MET A 308 -3.97 2.41 -8.08
CA MET A 308 -5.21 2.94 -8.65
C MET A 308 -5.88 2.04 -9.71
N GLY A 309 -5.15 1.12 -10.34
CA GLY A 309 -5.72 0.22 -11.35
C GLY A 309 -5.87 -1.24 -10.90
N ALA A 310 -5.47 -1.57 -9.67
CA ALA A 310 -5.27 -2.94 -9.24
C ALA A 310 -6.56 -3.56 -8.65
N ASN A 311 -6.90 -4.76 -9.09
CA ASN A 311 -7.94 -5.57 -8.45
C ASN A 311 -7.37 -6.51 -7.38
N HIS A 312 -8.26 -7.29 -6.75
CA HIS A 312 -7.88 -8.24 -5.72
C HIS A 312 -7.04 -9.39 -6.29
N ASN A 313 -7.53 -10.00 -7.37
CA ASN A 313 -7.08 -11.33 -7.76
C ASN A 313 -5.76 -11.36 -8.53
N TYR A 314 -5.45 -10.34 -9.33
CA TYR A 314 -4.31 -10.39 -10.25
C TYR A 314 -2.93 -10.39 -9.55
N TYR A 315 -2.88 -10.13 -8.26
CA TYR A 315 -1.68 -10.35 -7.45
C TYR A 315 -1.36 -11.83 -7.21
N ASN A 316 -2.31 -12.75 -7.42
CA ASN A 316 -2.09 -14.18 -7.32
C ASN A 316 -2.32 -14.84 -8.69
N THR A 317 -1.29 -15.46 -9.27
CA THR A 317 -1.38 -16.03 -10.61
C THR A 317 -2.38 -17.19 -10.72
N GLU A 318 -2.69 -17.88 -9.63
CA GLU A 318 -3.70 -18.95 -9.60
C GLU A 318 -5.13 -18.39 -9.55
N TRP A 319 -5.29 -17.10 -9.23
CA TRP A 319 -6.59 -16.42 -9.18
C TRP A 319 -6.82 -15.53 -10.40
N ALA A 320 -5.77 -15.26 -11.18
CA ALA A 320 -5.77 -14.36 -12.33
C ALA A 320 -6.76 -14.75 -13.46
N GLY A 321 -7.32 -15.96 -13.44
CA GLY A 321 -8.45 -16.35 -14.30
C GLY A 321 -9.78 -15.65 -13.96
N SER A 322 -9.84 -14.90 -12.86
CA SER A 322 -11.02 -14.18 -12.39
C SER A 322 -10.71 -12.72 -12.11
N ASP A 323 -11.49 -11.81 -12.70
CA ASP A 323 -11.51 -10.39 -12.34
C ASP A 323 -12.63 -10.16 -11.31
N ASP A 324 -12.27 -10.03 -10.03
CA ASP A 324 -13.23 -9.87 -8.93
C ASP A 324 -14.12 -8.63 -9.06
N TRP A 325 -13.63 -7.56 -9.71
CA TRP A 325 -14.45 -6.38 -9.99
C TRP A 325 -15.66 -6.68 -10.88
N SER A 326 -15.55 -7.67 -11.78
CA SER A 326 -16.66 -8.03 -12.66
C SER A 326 -17.91 -8.51 -11.91
N LEU A 327 -17.79 -8.88 -10.63
CA LEU A 327 -18.95 -9.19 -9.78
C LEU A 327 -19.81 -7.96 -9.51
N ALA A 328 -19.19 -6.79 -9.33
CA ALA A 328 -19.86 -5.51 -9.13
C ALA A 328 -20.25 -4.85 -10.46
N ASP A 329 -19.45 -5.05 -11.51
CA ASP A 329 -19.69 -4.50 -12.86
C ASP A 329 -19.63 -5.60 -13.94
N PRO A 330 -20.71 -6.42 -14.09
CA PRO A 330 -20.73 -7.53 -15.04
C PRO A 330 -20.59 -7.13 -16.50
N PHE A 331 -20.81 -5.85 -16.81
CA PHE A 331 -20.70 -5.32 -18.17
C PHE A 331 -19.37 -4.58 -18.40
N GLY A 332 -18.54 -4.40 -17.37
CA GLY A 332 -17.24 -3.75 -17.46
C GLY A 332 -17.31 -2.30 -17.95
N GLN A 333 -18.37 -1.57 -17.58
CA GLN A 333 -18.68 -0.22 -18.07
C GLN A 333 -18.16 0.91 -17.17
N ASP A 334 -17.79 0.63 -15.91
CA ASP A 334 -17.23 1.66 -15.04
C ASP A 334 -15.98 2.26 -15.72
N PRO A 335 -15.88 3.59 -15.86
CA PRO A 335 -14.86 4.22 -16.70
C PRO A 335 -13.43 4.05 -16.16
N HIS A 336 -13.27 3.69 -14.88
CA HIS A 336 -11.98 3.50 -14.24
C HIS A 336 -11.71 2.02 -13.93
N CYS A 337 -12.64 1.39 -13.23
CA CYS A 337 -12.49 0.01 -12.77
C CYS A 337 -13.12 -1.03 -13.70
N GLY A 338 -13.94 -0.66 -14.66
CA GLY A 338 -14.50 -1.61 -15.62
C GLY A 338 -13.39 -2.33 -16.39
N SER A 339 -13.59 -3.62 -16.68
CA SER A 339 -12.59 -4.45 -17.38
C SER A 339 -12.24 -3.96 -18.79
N SER A 340 -13.01 -3.02 -19.34
CA SER A 340 -12.74 -2.36 -20.62
C SER A 340 -11.92 -1.07 -20.50
N SER A 341 -11.68 -0.59 -19.28
CA SER A 341 -10.94 0.65 -19.03
C SER A 341 -9.43 0.48 -19.27
N GLY A 342 -8.83 1.50 -19.90
CA GLY A 342 -7.38 1.59 -20.03
C GLY A 342 -6.65 1.89 -18.71
N GLU A 343 -7.40 2.26 -17.66
CA GLU A 343 -6.86 2.54 -16.33
C GLU A 343 -6.65 1.28 -15.49
N ARG A 344 -7.08 0.11 -15.97
CA ARG A 344 -6.90 -1.17 -15.26
C ARG A 344 -5.47 -1.68 -15.38
N ASP A 345 -4.93 -2.11 -14.25
CA ASP A 345 -3.66 -2.83 -14.23
C ASP A 345 -3.87 -4.24 -14.79
N SER A 346 -2.94 -4.68 -15.62
CA SER A 346 -2.92 -6.05 -16.11
C SER A 346 -2.39 -7.02 -15.03
N VAL A 347 -2.55 -8.33 -15.26
CA VAL A 347 -1.88 -9.34 -14.43
C VAL A 347 -0.37 -9.10 -14.38
N GLU A 348 0.23 -8.75 -15.52
CA GLU A 348 1.67 -8.46 -15.60
C GLU A 348 2.06 -7.25 -14.74
N ASP A 349 1.27 -6.18 -14.76
CA ASP A 349 1.48 -5.00 -13.91
C ASP A 349 1.38 -5.35 -12.43
N GLN A 350 0.33 -6.07 -12.00
CA GLN A 350 0.17 -6.44 -10.59
C GLN A 350 1.26 -7.41 -10.12
N GLN A 351 1.77 -8.30 -10.98
CA GLN A 351 2.92 -9.13 -10.65
C GLN A 351 4.23 -8.32 -10.53
N ALA A 352 4.41 -7.29 -11.35
CA ALA A 352 5.55 -6.37 -11.24
C ALA A 352 5.48 -5.52 -9.97
N GLN A 353 4.28 -5.01 -9.63
CA GLN A 353 3.99 -4.36 -8.36
C GLN A 353 4.32 -5.27 -7.17
N LEU A 354 3.84 -6.51 -7.18
CA LEU A 354 4.10 -7.48 -6.12
C LEU A 354 5.61 -7.68 -5.89
N GLN A 355 6.36 -7.94 -6.97
CA GLN A 355 7.82 -8.13 -6.90
C GLN A 355 8.51 -6.89 -6.32
N TYR A 356 8.21 -5.70 -6.84
CA TYR A 356 8.83 -4.46 -6.37
C TYR A 356 8.52 -4.17 -4.89
N PHE A 357 7.23 -4.19 -4.51
CA PHE A 357 6.83 -3.80 -3.16
C PHE A 357 7.26 -4.82 -2.12
N LEU A 358 7.09 -6.13 -2.36
CA LEU A 358 7.54 -7.14 -1.40
C LEU A 358 9.07 -7.15 -1.27
N ALA A 359 9.79 -7.12 -2.39
CA ALA A 359 11.25 -7.17 -2.34
C ALA A 359 11.83 -5.91 -1.68
N SER A 360 11.40 -4.71 -2.06
CA SER A 360 11.91 -3.48 -1.44
C SER A 360 11.55 -3.40 0.05
N TYR A 361 10.34 -3.82 0.42
CA TYR A 361 9.86 -3.76 1.81
C TYR A 361 10.63 -4.70 2.72
N PHE A 362 10.68 -5.99 2.39
CA PHE A 362 11.34 -6.98 3.24
C PHE A 362 12.85 -6.77 3.25
N ARG A 363 13.47 -6.36 2.14
CA ARG A 363 14.90 -6.05 2.13
C ARG A 363 15.26 -4.89 3.03
N TRP A 364 14.41 -3.86 3.09
CA TRP A 364 14.60 -2.75 4.01
C TRP A 364 14.35 -3.13 5.47
N PHE A 365 13.16 -3.66 5.80
CA PHE A 365 12.75 -3.84 7.20
C PHE A 365 13.22 -5.13 7.85
N VAL A 366 13.38 -6.21 7.07
CA VAL A 366 13.84 -7.51 7.57
C VAL A 366 15.34 -7.65 7.33
N GLY A 367 15.82 -7.28 6.14
CA GLY A 367 17.23 -7.36 5.77
C GLY A 367 18.12 -6.22 6.25
N GLY A 368 17.54 -5.06 6.61
CA GLY A 368 18.31 -3.86 6.96
C GLY A 368 19.03 -3.20 5.77
N GLU A 369 18.62 -3.50 4.54
CA GLU A 369 19.28 -3.05 3.31
C GLU A 369 18.90 -1.59 2.98
N ALA A 370 19.73 -0.63 3.43
CA ALA A 370 19.48 0.81 3.30
C ALA A 370 19.29 1.34 1.86
N ALA A 371 19.71 0.58 0.85
CA ALA A 371 19.47 0.93 -0.55
C ALA A 371 17.98 1.04 -0.90
N TYR A 372 17.10 0.33 -0.20
CA TYR A 372 15.65 0.30 -0.48
C TYR A 372 14.85 1.24 0.41
N ALA A 373 15.51 2.05 1.23
CA ALA A 373 14.84 2.93 2.18
C ALA A 373 14.12 4.12 1.52
N GLY A 374 14.52 4.53 0.31
CA GLY A 374 14.09 5.78 -0.31
C GLY A 374 12.58 5.90 -0.53
N TYR A 375 11.96 4.89 -1.16
CA TYR A 375 10.52 4.84 -1.34
C TYR A 375 9.77 4.79 0.01
N TRP A 376 10.18 3.89 0.92
CA TRP A 376 9.55 3.71 2.23
C TRP A 376 9.76 4.90 3.18
N GLN A 377 10.69 5.80 2.87
CA GLN A 377 10.85 7.07 3.57
C GLN A 377 10.08 8.21 2.89
N GLY A 378 9.44 7.98 1.74
CA GLY A 378 8.77 8.98 0.91
C GLY A 378 9.77 10.02 0.41
N ARG A 379 10.90 9.56 -0.13
CA ARG A 379 11.96 10.41 -0.71
C ARG A 379 12.15 10.18 -2.20
N GLU A 380 11.69 9.05 -2.71
CA GLU A 380 11.96 8.59 -4.06
C GLU A 380 10.68 7.96 -4.64
N ALA A 381 10.44 8.20 -5.93
CA ALA A 381 9.33 7.61 -6.67
C ALA A 381 9.55 6.10 -6.88
N VAL A 382 8.49 5.34 -7.12
CA VAL A 382 8.63 4.00 -7.68
C VAL A 382 9.28 4.05 -9.08
N PRO A 383 10.06 3.05 -9.48
CA PRO A 383 10.59 2.94 -10.84
C PRO A 383 9.48 2.54 -11.83
N ASP A 384 9.70 2.83 -13.12
CA ASP A 384 8.76 2.49 -14.20
C ASP A 384 8.53 0.97 -14.34
N SER A 385 9.46 0.15 -13.85
CA SER A 385 9.35 -1.32 -13.84
C SER A 385 8.15 -1.83 -13.03
N VAL A 386 7.57 -1.01 -12.16
CA VAL A 386 6.35 -1.32 -11.41
C VAL A 386 5.11 -1.39 -12.32
N CYS A 387 5.15 -0.75 -13.49
CA CYS A 387 4.09 -0.80 -14.50
C CYS A 387 4.61 -1.47 -15.77
N ALA A 388 4.75 -2.79 -15.74
CA ALA A 388 5.36 -3.60 -16.79
C ALA A 388 4.72 -3.41 -18.18
N SER A 389 3.41 -3.14 -18.25
CA SER A 389 2.70 -2.88 -19.51
C SER A 389 2.96 -1.48 -20.09
N GLY A 390 3.75 -0.64 -19.41
CA GLY A 390 4.11 0.69 -19.86
C GLY A 390 3.03 1.75 -19.62
N GLN A 391 2.26 1.61 -18.54
CA GLN A 391 1.24 2.58 -18.14
C GLN A 391 1.83 4.00 -18.03
N GLN A 392 1.08 4.99 -18.53
CA GLN A 392 1.48 6.39 -18.42
C GLN A 392 1.47 6.84 -16.96
N ASN A 393 2.40 7.73 -16.60
CA ASN A 393 2.54 8.26 -15.24
C ASN A 393 2.58 7.16 -14.15
N CYS A 394 3.37 6.11 -14.36
CA CYS A 394 3.44 4.97 -13.43
C CYS A 394 3.57 5.39 -11.94
N PRO A 395 4.46 6.33 -11.55
CA PRO A 395 4.55 6.75 -10.17
C PRO A 395 3.29 7.41 -9.61
N GLY A 396 2.55 8.17 -10.43
CA GLY A 396 1.31 8.84 -10.04
C GLY A 396 0.14 7.90 -9.77
N ARG A 397 0.26 6.62 -10.16
CA ARG A 397 -0.77 5.58 -9.93
C ARG A 397 -0.74 4.99 -8.51
N PHE A 398 0.28 5.32 -7.71
CA PHE A 398 0.46 4.80 -6.36
C PHE A 398 0.36 5.92 -5.32
N HIS A 399 -0.80 6.04 -4.69
CA HIS A 399 -0.98 7.02 -3.61
C HIS A 399 -0.48 6.46 -2.29
N TYR A 400 0.36 7.23 -1.64
CA TYR A 400 1.14 6.80 -0.49
C TYR A 400 0.77 7.61 0.75
N SER A 401 0.55 6.92 1.86
CA SER A 401 0.53 7.51 3.20
C SER A 401 1.52 6.79 4.09
N ARG A 402 2.28 7.56 4.85
CA ARG A 402 3.16 7.09 5.93
C ARG A 402 2.78 7.76 7.21
N TRP A 403 2.89 6.99 8.29
CA TRP A 403 2.90 7.54 9.63
C TRP A 403 4.27 7.33 10.29
N PRO A 404 5.10 8.40 10.42
CA PRO A 404 6.41 8.30 11.06
C PRO A 404 6.32 8.01 12.55
N LEU A 405 7.45 7.66 13.16
CA LEU A 405 7.54 7.44 14.61
C LEU A 405 7.20 8.73 15.38
N PRO A 406 6.68 8.64 16.63
CA PRO A 406 6.34 9.81 17.43
C PRO A 406 7.49 10.83 17.57
N GLY A 407 8.74 10.36 17.69
CA GLY A 407 9.93 11.22 17.76
C GLY A 407 10.40 11.81 16.42
N GLU A 408 9.77 11.42 15.31
CA GLU A 408 10.08 11.88 13.94
C GLU A 408 9.02 12.84 13.38
N ARG A 409 7.98 13.17 14.15
CA ARG A 409 6.89 14.02 13.71
C ARG A 409 6.57 15.14 14.72
N LEU A 410 6.01 16.23 14.21
CA LEU A 410 5.40 17.30 15.00
C LEU A 410 3.99 17.53 14.46
N ALA A 411 3.00 16.94 15.11
CA ALA A 411 1.61 17.08 14.75
C ALA A 411 1.13 18.52 15.02
N VAL A 412 0.54 19.15 14.02
CA VAL A 412 -0.12 20.46 14.15
C VAL A 412 -1.62 20.24 14.20
N LEU A 413 -2.20 19.59 13.18
CA LEU A 413 -3.62 19.24 13.15
C LEU A 413 -3.76 17.72 13.21
N SER A 414 -4.62 17.25 14.09
CA SER A 414 -5.08 15.87 14.18
C SER A 414 -6.37 15.85 14.98
N TYR A 415 -7.34 15.03 14.57
CA TYR A 415 -8.69 15.08 15.11
C TYR A 415 -9.12 13.74 15.72
N ALA A 416 -9.82 13.84 16.85
CA ALA A 416 -10.64 12.81 17.48
C ALA A 416 -12.12 13.22 17.40
N ALA A 417 -13.04 12.32 17.74
CA ALA A 417 -14.48 12.51 17.49
C ALA A 417 -15.06 13.70 18.26
N ASP A 418 -14.47 14.04 19.41
CA ASP A 418 -14.83 15.13 20.31
C ASP A 418 -13.88 16.33 20.21
N SER A 419 -12.98 16.36 19.23
CA SER A 419 -11.98 17.41 19.11
C SER A 419 -12.61 18.77 18.83
N ALA A 420 -12.21 19.77 19.63
CA ALA A 420 -12.48 21.16 19.33
C ALA A 420 -11.76 21.56 18.03
N THR A 421 -12.46 22.25 17.13
CA THR A 421 -11.91 22.64 15.81
C THR A 421 -11.24 24.02 15.82
N ASP A 422 -11.34 24.75 16.94
CA ASP A 422 -10.79 26.10 17.12
C ASP A 422 -9.35 26.10 17.68
N ARG A 423 -8.81 24.92 18.00
CA ARG A 423 -7.44 24.74 18.51
C ARG A 423 -6.73 23.59 17.81
N ASN A 424 -5.40 23.73 17.72
CA ASN A 424 -4.52 22.72 17.17
C ASN A 424 -3.82 21.90 18.27
N VAL A 425 -3.15 20.81 17.89
CA VAL A 425 -2.47 19.87 18.81
C VAL A 425 -1.35 20.55 19.61
N LEU A 426 -0.79 21.65 19.09
CA LEU A 426 0.22 22.48 19.77
C LEU A 426 -0.39 23.54 20.69
N GLY A 427 -1.71 23.52 20.88
CA GLY A 427 -2.46 24.36 21.82
C GLY A 427 -2.80 25.77 21.32
N GLY A 428 -2.39 26.14 20.10
CA GLY A 428 -2.71 27.44 19.52
C GLY A 428 -4.03 27.44 18.73
N LEU A 429 -4.42 28.61 18.22
CA LEU A 429 -5.72 28.80 17.57
C LEU A 429 -5.74 28.27 16.14
N VAL A 430 -6.91 27.81 15.70
CA VAL A 430 -7.24 27.55 14.30
C VAL A 430 -8.20 28.64 13.84
N LEU A 431 -7.74 29.49 12.93
CA LEU A 431 -8.50 30.60 12.37
C LEU A 431 -9.07 30.19 11.01
N LEU A 432 -10.35 30.42 10.81
CA LEU A 432 -11.09 30.08 9.60
C LEU A 432 -11.61 31.36 8.95
N GLU A 433 -11.35 31.55 7.66
CA GLU A 433 -11.85 32.69 6.87
C GLU A 433 -12.65 32.17 5.68
N ASN A 434 -13.92 32.57 5.57
CA ASN A 434 -14.85 32.15 4.50
C ASN A 434 -14.91 30.62 4.26
N LEU A 435 -14.63 29.83 5.30
CA LEU A 435 -14.58 28.37 5.25
C LEU A 435 -15.70 27.80 6.12
N SER A 436 -16.49 26.91 5.54
CA SER A 436 -17.43 26.09 6.30
C SER A 436 -16.71 24.82 6.75
N VAL A 437 -16.88 24.47 8.03
CA VAL A 437 -16.18 23.34 8.66
C VAL A 437 -17.15 22.50 9.47
N SER A 438 -17.10 21.19 9.27
CA SER A 438 -17.70 20.19 10.15
C SER A 438 -16.69 19.11 10.50
N VAL A 439 -16.93 18.39 11.60
CA VAL A 439 -16.18 17.16 11.89
C VAL A 439 -16.91 16.01 11.19
N CYS A 440 -16.20 15.35 10.29
CA CYS A 440 -16.61 14.07 9.71
C CYS A 440 -16.10 12.97 10.62
N THR A 441 -17.01 12.18 11.17
CA THR A 441 -16.70 10.94 11.89
C THR A 441 -17.20 9.78 11.05
N PRO A 442 -16.32 9.13 10.27
CA PRO A 442 -16.66 7.91 9.56
C PRO A 442 -17.31 6.90 10.51
N ASP A 443 -18.33 6.20 10.03
CA ASP A 443 -19.00 5.20 10.86
C ASP A 443 -17.99 4.11 11.26
N ASP A 444 -17.96 3.77 12.54
CA ASP A 444 -17.20 2.62 13.04
C ASP A 444 -17.92 1.30 12.74
N GLY A 445 -19.09 1.39 12.08
CA GLY A 445 -19.86 0.35 11.39
C GLY A 445 -19.06 -0.93 11.24
N GLY A 446 -19.53 -1.97 11.92
CA GLY A 446 -18.87 -3.29 12.03
C GLY A 446 -18.67 -3.98 10.68
N ASP A 447 -19.06 -5.24 10.55
CA ASP A 447 -18.87 -6.01 9.30
C ASP A 447 -19.64 -5.51 8.07
N ASN A 448 -20.37 -4.39 8.17
CA ASN A 448 -21.09 -3.81 7.04
C ASN A 448 -20.23 -2.72 6.38
N PRO A 449 -20.31 -2.59 5.04
CA PRO A 449 -19.62 -1.52 4.32
C PRO A 449 -19.97 -0.17 4.95
N PRO A 450 -19.01 0.78 5.04
CA PRO A 450 -19.22 2.03 5.74
C PRO A 450 -20.39 2.79 5.12
N SER A 451 -21.55 2.72 5.77
CA SER A 451 -22.72 3.49 5.42
C SER A 451 -22.57 4.88 6.01
N GLY A 452 -22.00 5.83 5.27
CA GLY A 452 -22.03 7.25 5.59
C GLY A 452 -21.58 7.64 7.00
N GLY A 453 -20.39 8.22 7.13
CA GLY A 453 -19.97 8.84 8.39
C GLY A 453 -20.85 10.03 8.79
N HIS A 454 -21.00 10.27 10.09
CA HIS A 454 -21.71 11.44 10.58
C HIS A 454 -20.92 12.70 10.22
N GLY A 455 -21.56 13.66 9.55
CA GLY A 455 -20.94 14.93 9.16
C GLY A 455 -19.91 14.81 8.02
N CYS A 456 -19.84 13.67 7.33
CA CYS A 456 -18.96 13.47 6.20
C CYS A 456 -19.59 14.01 4.90
N PRO A 457 -18.86 14.83 4.11
CA PRO A 457 -19.38 15.45 2.90
C PRO A 457 -19.46 14.45 1.73
N ALA A 458 -18.68 13.37 1.80
CA ALA A 458 -18.61 12.32 0.80
C ALA A 458 -19.09 10.98 1.39
N ASP A 459 -19.95 10.29 0.65
CA ASP A 459 -20.40 8.93 0.95
C ASP A 459 -20.08 8.01 -0.24
N PRO A 460 -19.26 6.96 -0.08
CA PRO A 460 -18.55 6.55 1.15
C PRO A 460 -17.20 7.27 1.35
N THR A 461 -16.86 7.49 2.63
CA THR A 461 -15.51 7.84 3.08
C THR A 461 -14.88 6.60 3.72
N PHE A 462 -13.90 5.98 3.07
CA PHE A 462 -13.22 4.80 3.60
C PHE A 462 -12.07 5.20 4.52
N SER A 463 -12.41 5.46 5.78
CA SER A 463 -11.48 5.77 6.86
C SER A 463 -12.12 5.40 8.21
N ARG A 464 -11.32 5.18 9.26
CA ARG A 464 -11.80 5.02 10.65
C ARG A 464 -11.42 6.17 11.57
N ILE A 465 -10.91 7.27 11.02
CA ILE A 465 -10.48 8.42 11.81
C ILE A 465 -11.36 9.64 11.54
N PRO A 466 -11.64 10.45 12.59
CA PRO A 466 -12.26 11.75 12.43
C PRO A 466 -11.44 12.69 11.55
N GLN A 467 -12.13 13.50 10.77
CA GLN A 467 -11.56 14.43 9.78
C GLN A 467 -12.26 15.78 9.86
N LEU A 468 -11.58 16.86 9.49
CA LEU A 468 -12.28 18.10 9.14
C LEU A 468 -12.81 18.02 7.72
N ALA A 469 -14.12 18.09 7.58
CA ALA A 469 -14.77 18.36 6.33
C ALA A 469 -14.79 19.87 6.09
N LEU A 470 -14.08 20.32 5.07
CA LEU A 470 -13.95 21.73 4.69
C LEU A 470 -14.71 21.97 3.40
N SER A 471 -15.46 23.07 3.32
CA SER A 471 -16.07 23.54 2.07
C SER A 471 -15.98 25.05 1.94
N TRP A 472 -15.77 25.52 0.71
CA TRP A 472 -15.61 26.94 0.42
C TRP A 472 -16.28 27.36 -0.89
N THR A 473 -16.54 28.65 -0.99
CA THR A 473 -16.90 29.34 -2.23
C THR A 473 -16.12 30.65 -2.29
N GLY A 474 -15.35 30.85 -3.35
CA GLY A 474 -14.38 31.93 -3.45
C GLY A 474 -13.13 31.69 -2.61
N ALA A 475 -12.39 32.76 -2.31
CA ALA A 475 -11.17 32.67 -1.51
C ALA A 475 -11.48 32.40 -0.03
N ALA A 476 -10.82 31.40 0.53
CA ALA A 476 -10.98 30.96 1.91
C ALA A 476 -9.65 30.52 2.52
N SER A 477 -9.55 30.46 3.85
CA SER A 477 -8.34 29.97 4.50
C SER A 477 -8.60 29.21 5.81
N LEU A 478 -7.71 28.27 6.11
CA LEU A 478 -7.56 27.66 7.44
C LEU A 478 -6.12 27.92 7.90
N ARG A 479 -5.95 28.66 9.00
CA ARG A 479 -4.63 28.94 9.59
C ARG A 479 -4.54 28.33 10.98
N ALA A 480 -3.59 27.41 11.16
CA ALA A 480 -3.20 26.91 12.48
C ALA A 480 -2.03 27.74 13.02
N GLU A 481 -2.25 28.53 14.06
CA GLU A 481 -1.24 29.34 14.74
C GLU A 481 -0.75 28.64 16.01
N PHE A 482 0.54 28.73 16.32
CA PHE A 482 1.14 28.06 17.47
C PHE A 482 2.37 28.81 17.97
N ALA A 483 2.80 28.50 19.20
CA ALA A 483 4.06 29.02 19.72
C ALA A 483 5.23 28.61 18.81
N ALA A 484 6.21 29.50 18.62
CA ALA A 484 7.30 29.31 17.68
C ALA A 484 7.97 27.92 17.83
N GLN A 485 7.98 27.15 16.73
CA GLN A 485 8.58 25.82 16.63
C GLN A 485 9.84 25.87 15.77
N ASP A 486 10.88 25.18 16.22
CA ASP A 486 12.07 24.93 15.42
C ASP A 486 11.85 23.68 14.56
N VAL A 487 11.62 23.89 13.26
CA VAL A 487 11.38 22.82 12.30
C VAL A 487 12.61 22.51 11.43
N ARG A 488 13.79 23.03 11.76
CA ARG A 488 15.03 22.79 10.96
C ARG A 488 15.45 21.32 10.93
N GLY A 489 15.08 20.55 11.96
CA GLY A 489 15.32 19.12 12.04
C GLY A 489 14.36 18.25 11.23
N TYR A 490 13.32 18.85 10.64
CA TYR A 490 12.32 18.18 9.82
C TYR A 490 12.63 18.38 8.34
N ARG A 491 12.19 17.46 7.49
CA ARG A 491 12.41 17.49 6.04
C ARG A 491 11.20 17.95 5.25
N ARG A 492 9.99 17.65 5.73
CA ARG A 492 8.76 17.90 4.97
C ARG A 492 7.60 18.33 5.84
N LEU A 493 6.66 19.05 5.23
CA LEU A 493 5.31 19.27 5.71
C LEU A 493 4.41 18.22 5.06
N ALA A 494 3.72 17.43 5.87
CA ALA A 494 2.87 16.34 5.45
C ALA A 494 1.41 16.64 5.79
N LEU A 495 0.52 16.30 4.87
CA LEU A 495 -0.93 16.37 5.04
C LEU A 495 -1.53 15.04 4.64
N ARG A 496 -2.62 14.64 5.31
CA ARG A 496 -3.43 13.51 4.87
C ARG A 496 -4.85 13.97 4.63
N LEU A 497 -5.33 13.83 3.39
CA LEU A 497 -6.62 14.34 2.96
C LEU A 497 -7.22 13.47 1.85
N GLY A 498 -8.50 13.71 1.56
CA GLY A 498 -9.21 13.18 0.39
C GLY A 498 -10.18 14.23 -0.16
N LEU A 499 -10.49 14.15 -1.46
CA LEU A 499 -11.49 15.00 -2.10
C LEU A 499 -12.84 14.29 -2.19
N ASN A 500 -13.91 15.05 -1.99
CA ASN A 500 -15.27 14.57 -2.23
C ASN A 500 -15.50 14.35 -3.73
N GLY A 501 -15.87 13.12 -4.10
CA GLY A 501 -16.19 12.70 -5.47
C GLY A 501 -17.52 13.22 -6.03
N ALA A 502 -18.43 13.69 -5.16
CA ALA A 502 -19.79 14.07 -5.57
C ALA A 502 -19.79 15.16 -6.64
N GLU A 503 -20.75 15.06 -7.57
CA GLU A 503 -20.89 15.99 -8.69
C GLU A 503 -20.95 17.45 -8.20
N GLY A 504 -20.08 18.29 -8.76
CA GLY A 504 -20.00 19.72 -8.42
C GLY A 504 -19.30 20.04 -7.09
N ALA A 505 -18.92 19.04 -6.28
CA ALA A 505 -18.16 19.28 -5.06
C ALA A 505 -16.75 19.81 -5.35
N ASN A 506 -16.13 19.34 -6.44
CA ASN A 506 -14.80 19.72 -6.89
C ASN A 506 -14.73 19.78 -8.44
N PRO A 507 -13.77 20.52 -9.03
CA PRO A 507 -13.56 20.50 -10.48
C PRO A 507 -13.13 19.10 -10.96
N PRO A 508 -13.53 18.66 -12.16
CA PRO A 508 -13.10 17.36 -12.70
C PRO A 508 -11.57 17.20 -12.78
N ALA A 509 -10.83 18.29 -12.96
CA ALA A 509 -9.37 18.30 -12.99
C ALA A 509 -8.71 18.24 -11.59
N GLY A 510 -9.49 18.03 -10.52
CA GLY A 510 -9.00 18.02 -9.15
C GLY A 510 -9.00 19.39 -8.47
N GLN A 511 -8.31 19.48 -7.34
CA GLN A 511 -8.17 20.70 -6.54
C GLN A 511 -6.73 21.21 -6.50
N ASP A 512 -6.58 22.47 -6.10
CA ASP A 512 -5.30 23.06 -5.75
C ASP A 512 -5.47 24.11 -4.65
N PHE A 513 -4.46 24.26 -3.81
CA PHE A 513 -4.41 25.25 -2.75
C PHE A 513 -2.97 25.58 -2.40
N GLU A 514 -2.74 26.75 -1.82
CA GLU A 514 -1.41 27.11 -1.32
C GLU A 514 -1.25 26.66 0.13
N LEU A 515 -0.12 26.04 0.43
CA LEU A 515 0.38 25.87 1.78
C LEU A 515 1.34 27.00 2.11
N VAL A 516 1.12 27.67 3.23
CA VAL A 516 1.88 28.83 3.65
C VAL A 516 2.48 28.61 5.03
N LEU A 517 3.79 28.75 5.14
CA LEU A 517 4.48 28.83 6.43
C LEU A 517 4.69 30.29 6.82
N ARG A 518 4.52 30.59 8.11
CA ARG A 518 4.83 31.90 8.68
C ARG A 518 5.81 31.76 9.83
N ASP A 519 6.77 32.68 9.90
CA ASP A 519 7.71 32.74 11.02
C ASP A 519 7.38 33.84 12.03
N ARG A 520 8.09 33.81 13.17
CA ARG A 520 7.93 34.78 14.26
C ARG A 520 8.20 36.23 13.85
N ALA A 521 8.95 36.47 12.78
CA ALA A 521 9.22 37.81 12.23
C ALA A 521 8.11 38.27 11.27
N GLY A 522 7.08 37.45 11.04
CA GLY A 522 5.97 37.73 10.14
C GLY A 522 6.28 37.47 8.66
N ARG A 523 7.44 36.86 8.34
CA ARG A 523 7.74 36.44 6.96
C ARG A 523 6.91 35.22 6.60
N SER A 524 6.57 35.11 5.32
CA SER A 524 5.79 33.98 4.80
C SER A 524 6.46 33.37 3.57
N ALA A 525 6.30 32.07 3.40
CA ALA A 525 6.66 31.32 2.20
C ALA A 525 5.48 30.43 1.82
N SER A 526 5.17 30.31 0.53
CA SER A 526 4.08 29.49 0.04
C SER A 526 4.52 28.53 -1.06
N LEU A 527 3.86 27.37 -1.12
CA LEU A 527 3.97 26.39 -2.20
C LEU A 527 2.55 25.98 -2.62
N ARG A 528 2.34 25.74 -3.92
CA ARG A 528 1.09 25.16 -4.41
C ARG A 528 1.11 23.66 -4.23
N ALA A 529 0.03 23.08 -3.72
CA ALA A 529 -0.03 21.66 -3.43
C ALA A 529 0.13 20.80 -4.69
N ARG A 530 -0.47 21.21 -5.82
CA ARG A 530 -0.39 20.46 -7.08
C ARG A 530 1.01 20.37 -7.70
N ASP A 531 1.90 21.30 -7.35
CA ASP A 531 3.29 21.28 -7.81
C ASP A 531 4.11 20.20 -7.08
N TRP A 532 3.54 19.55 -6.07
CA TRP A 532 4.21 18.55 -5.25
C TRP A 532 3.37 17.28 -5.03
N SER A 533 2.19 17.16 -5.63
CA SER A 533 1.36 15.95 -5.50
C SER A 533 0.25 15.88 -6.55
N ASP A 534 0.09 14.70 -7.14
CA ASP A 534 -1.06 14.34 -7.98
C ASP A 534 -2.25 13.86 -7.15
N ALA A 535 -2.13 13.83 -5.83
CA ALA A 535 -3.14 13.24 -4.95
C ALA A 535 -4.41 14.11 -4.84
N LEU A 536 -4.39 15.38 -5.27
CA LEU A 536 -5.58 16.24 -5.29
C LEU A 536 -6.52 15.95 -6.48
N PHE A 537 -6.79 14.68 -6.76
CA PHE A 537 -7.71 14.23 -7.79
C PHE A 537 -9.11 13.97 -7.22
N VAL A 538 -10.13 14.17 -8.04
CA VAL A 538 -11.48 13.70 -7.74
C VAL A 538 -11.49 12.19 -7.96
N PRO A 539 -11.92 11.36 -6.98
CA PRO A 539 -11.94 9.92 -7.15
C PRO A 539 -12.64 9.50 -8.44
N PRO A 540 -11.99 8.70 -9.31
CA PRO A 540 -12.51 8.34 -10.62
C PRO A 540 -13.54 7.20 -10.52
N GLY A 541 -14.28 6.97 -11.60
CA GLY A 541 -15.30 5.92 -11.67
C GLY A 541 -16.73 6.45 -11.63
N ASP A 542 -17.68 5.53 -11.76
CA ASP A 542 -19.10 5.83 -11.58
C ASP A 542 -19.43 6.01 -10.09
N PRO A 543 -20.52 6.73 -9.73
CA PRO A 543 -20.90 6.94 -8.34
C PRO A 543 -21.07 5.63 -7.56
N TYR A 544 -20.49 5.56 -6.35
CA TYR A 544 -20.59 4.36 -5.51
C TYR A 544 -22.03 3.97 -5.16
N ALA A 545 -22.91 4.97 -4.99
CA ALA A 545 -24.33 4.75 -4.72
C ALA A 545 -25.05 3.95 -5.83
N ASP A 546 -24.50 3.97 -7.05
CA ASP A 546 -25.00 3.25 -8.21
C ASP A 546 -24.22 1.94 -8.48
N GLY A 547 -23.34 1.54 -7.56
CA GLY A 547 -22.46 0.37 -7.68
C GLY A 547 -21.12 0.64 -8.39
N GLY A 548 -20.78 1.90 -8.64
CA GLY A 548 -19.53 2.30 -9.28
C GLY A 548 -18.33 2.36 -8.33
N SER A 549 -17.15 2.65 -8.89
CA SER A 549 -15.88 2.65 -8.14
C SER A 549 -15.54 3.95 -7.40
N GLN A 550 -16.27 5.04 -7.62
CA GLN A 550 -15.95 6.36 -7.07
C GLN A 550 -16.04 6.40 -5.54
N ARG A 551 -14.91 6.60 -4.85
CA ARG A 551 -14.90 6.65 -3.38
C ARG A 551 -13.85 7.56 -2.79
N THR A 552 -14.18 8.18 -1.65
CA THR A 552 -13.25 9.11 -1.01
C THR A 552 -12.22 8.34 -0.19
N LEU A 553 -10.96 8.50 -0.59
CA LEU A 553 -9.81 7.88 0.04
C LEU A 553 -8.85 8.93 0.58
N LEU A 554 -8.36 8.71 1.79
CA LEU A 554 -7.34 9.55 2.39
C LEU A 554 -5.94 9.12 1.93
N HIS A 555 -5.18 10.07 1.41
CA HIS A 555 -3.79 9.88 0.98
C HIS A 555 -2.89 11.02 1.45
N GLY A 556 -1.57 10.78 1.42
CA GLY A 556 -0.57 11.75 1.85
C GLY A 556 -0.20 12.76 0.76
N ILE A 557 0.02 14.01 1.16
CA ILE A 557 0.70 15.04 0.38
C ILE A 557 1.95 15.45 1.15
N TYR A 558 3.09 15.50 0.47
CA TYR A 558 4.40 15.71 1.09
C TYR A 558 5.14 16.85 0.41
N LEU A 559 5.33 17.96 1.12
CA LEU A 559 6.05 19.13 0.60
C LEU A 559 7.40 19.28 1.29
N PRO A 560 8.53 19.38 0.55
CA PRO A 560 9.83 19.55 1.16
C PRO A 560 9.95 20.92 1.84
N LEU A 561 10.35 20.92 3.11
CA LEU A 561 10.55 22.16 3.88
C LEU A 561 11.66 23.04 3.29
N ALA A 562 12.58 22.46 2.53
CA ALA A 562 13.63 23.20 1.84
C ALA A 562 13.09 24.10 0.71
N ALA A 563 11.91 23.79 0.16
CA ALA A 563 11.28 24.59 -0.89
C ALA A 563 10.60 25.87 -0.36
N PHE A 564 10.31 25.95 0.94
CA PHE A 564 9.80 27.16 1.59
C PHE A 564 10.91 28.19 1.83
N ALA A 565 11.28 28.92 0.77
CA ALA A 565 12.33 29.94 0.82
C ALA A 565 11.86 31.23 1.51
N GLY A 566 12.77 31.90 2.23
CA GLY A 566 12.52 33.24 2.80
C GLY A 566 11.90 33.28 4.20
N VAL A 567 11.59 32.12 4.80
CA VAL A 567 11.14 32.00 6.21
C VAL A 567 12.24 31.45 7.12
N ASP A 568 12.26 31.89 8.38
CA ASP A 568 13.10 31.27 9.40
C ASP A 568 12.45 30.00 9.96
N ARG A 569 12.91 28.87 9.45
CA ARG A 569 12.51 27.53 9.89
C ARG A 569 12.83 27.23 11.36
N GLY A 570 13.66 28.03 12.02
CA GLY A 570 13.93 27.93 13.45
C GLY A 570 12.83 28.52 14.35
N ALA A 571 11.86 29.23 13.78
CA ALA A 571 10.84 29.94 14.54
C ALA A 571 9.50 30.03 13.78
N ILE A 572 9.02 28.91 13.21
CA ILE A 572 7.73 28.85 12.53
C ILE A 572 6.59 28.98 13.55
N THR A 573 5.63 29.84 13.26
CA THR A 573 4.49 30.14 14.16
C THR A 573 3.14 29.82 13.56
N ALA A 574 3.05 29.54 12.26
CA ALA A 574 1.80 29.09 11.67
C ALA A 574 2.00 28.25 10.40
N VAL A 575 1.02 27.38 10.15
CA VAL A 575 0.76 26.76 8.85
C VAL A 575 -0.64 27.17 8.40
N GLU A 576 -0.76 27.61 7.14
CA GLU A 576 -2.01 28.09 6.57
C GLU A 576 -2.28 27.40 5.23
N LEU A 577 -3.51 26.91 5.08
CA LEU A 577 -4.08 26.42 3.83
C LEU A 577 -4.88 27.57 3.22
N ARG A 578 -4.53 27.99 2.01
CA ARG A 578 -5.27 29.02 1.26
C ARG A 578 -5.96 28.43 0.05
N PHE A 579 -7.28 28.49 0.09
CA PHE A 579 -8.17 28.10 -0.99
C PHE A 579 -8.48 29.32 -1.85
N GLY A 580 -8.50 29.13 -3.16
CA GLY A 580 -8.73 30.22 -4.11
C GLY A 580 -8.14 29.98 -5.50
N ALA A 581 -7.39 28.88 -5.69
CA ALA A 581 -6.99 28.42 -7.02
C ALA A 581 -8.19 27.95 -7.85
N THR A 582 -9.26 27.51 -7.18
CA THR A 582 -10.54 27.10 -7.75
C THR A 582 -11.68 27.94 -7.17
N ALA A 583 -12.81 28.03 -7.88
CA ALA A 583 -13.95 28.86 -7.47
C ALA A 583 -14.66 28.32 -6.22
N SER A 584 -14.61 27.01 -5.98
CA SER A 584 -15.20 26.31 -4.83
C SER A 584 -14.55 24.95 -4.68
N GLY A 585 -14.78 24.32 -3.54
CA GLY A 585 -14.30 22.96 -3.30
C GLY A 585 -14.79 22.35 -2.01
N GLN A 586 -14.58 21.05 -1.90
CA GLN A 586 -14.82 20.27 -0.69
C GLN A 586 -13.69 19.27 -0.48
N LEU A 587 -13.11 19.26 0.72
CA LEU A 587 -12.06 18.30 1.07
C LEU A 587 -12.23 17.79 2.50
N GLN A 588 -11.72 16.61 2.76
CA GLN A 588 -11.60 16.04 4.10
C GLN A 588 -10.14 16.02 4.52
N LEU A 589 -9.80 16.69 5.61
CA LEU A 589 -8.45 16.78 6.16
C LEU A 589 -8.35 15.99 7.46
N ALA A 590 -7.52 14.95 7.47
CA ALA A 590 -7.27 14.14 8.65
C ALA A 590 -6.15 14.73 9.53
N ASP A 591 -5.01 15.06 8.91
CA ASP A 591 -3.80 15.44 9.66
C ASP A 591 -2.96 16.48 8.90
N LEU A 592 -2.22 17.30 9.67
CA LEU A 592 -1.19 18.20 9.19
C LEU A 592 -0.01 18.18 10.17
N GLN A 593 1.21 17.88 9.68
CA GLN A 593 2.38 17.71 10.54
C GLN A 593 3.71 17.96 9.85
N PHE A 594 4.75 18.27 10.62
CA PHE A 594 6.14 18.24 10.13
C PHE A 594 6.75 16.85 10.35
N GLU A 595 7.52 16.33 9.38
CA GLU A 595 8.13 15.00 9.42
C GLU A 595 9.64 15.04 9.12
N ARG A 596 10.43 14.19 9.79
CA ARG A 596 11.90 14.10 9.67
C ARG A 596 12.43 13.29 8.49
#